data_AF-A0A3R6TDB3-F1
#
_entry.id   AF-A0A3R6TDB3-F1
#
_cell.length_a   1.000
_cell.length_b   1.000
_cell.length_c   1.000
_cell.angle_alpha   90.00
_cell.angle_beta   90.00
_cell.angle_gamma   90.00
#
_symmetry.space_group_name_H-M   'P 1'
#
loop_
_entity.id
_entity.type
_entity.pdbx_description
1 polymer ?
#
loop_
_entity_poly.entity_id
_entity_poly.type
_entity_poly.pdbx_seq_one_letter_code
_entity_poly.pdbx_strand_id
1 'polypeptide(L)'
;MLQPTVSEDRSTYTIAGSDVTGNIIISVSKEAKPVETTEITFTGTGSADVKGGTTQNAENGKDFLFEINADENYEYTVTLGDETLTANDEGKYTIPAAKITGTALTVNVEKTEKSALTIDVSEYIDLNGKIMWLVKAAGTVSEGKVLAYDGSAMFWSEKYNAYSFLVVSTNTEEQMKTEAAGKIAEADAEKTELAYNFDVNLSGQVDINDAQLTYDMYNAKYEDFDTVSMHKFLEADV
;
A
#
# COMPACT_ATOMS: atom_id res chain seq x y z
N MET A 1 -14.83 65.46 1.10
CA MET A 1 -14.08 64.67 0.11
C MET A 1 -14.87 64.73 -1.19
N LEU A 2 -14.25 65.16 -2.29
CA LEU A 2 -14.88 65.10 -3.60
C LEU A 2 -14.76 63.66 -4.12
N GLN A 3 -15.88 63.02 -4.48
CA GLN A 3 -15.85 61.71 -5.13
C GLN A 3 -16.05 61.90 -6.63
N PRO A 4 -15.08 61.52 -7.48
CA PRO A 4 -15.24 61.60 -8.92
C PRO A 4 -16.28 60.59 -9.42
N THR A 5 -16.95 60.92 -10.52
CA THR A 5 -17.81 59.98 -11.25
C THR A 5 -16.93 58.97 -11.98
N VAL A 6 -17.23 57.68 -11.85
CA VAL A 6 -16.46 56.59 -12.46
C VAL A 6 -17.17 56.11 -13.72
N SER A 7 -16.44 55.88 -14.82
CA SER A 7 -17.00 55.25 -16.03
C SER A 7 -17.43 53.80 -15.77
N GLU A 8 -18.33 53.28 -16.61
CA GLU A 8 -18.88 51.93 -16.47
C GLU A 8 -17.80 50.82 -16.54
N ASP A 9 -16.81 51.01 -17.40
CA ASP A 9 -15.62 50.15 -17.53
C ASP A 9 -14.54 50.42 -16.47
N ARG A 10 -14.77 51.38 -15.57
CA ARG A 10 -13.87 51.85 -14.51
C ARG A 10 -12.50 52.33 -14.99
N SER A 11 -12.37 52.71 -16.27
CA SER A 11 -11.11 53.19 -16.87
C SER A 11 -10.89 54.70 -16.70
N THR A 12 -11.94 55.47 -16.44
CA THR A 12 -11.87 56.93 -16.31
C THR A 12 -12.63 57.45 -15.09
N TYR A 13 -12.07 58.48 -14.46
CA TYR A 13 -12.61 59.16 -13.28
C TYR A 13 -12.80 60.64 -13.62
N THR A 14 -14.02 61.15 -13.48
CA THR A 14 -14.40 62.51 -13.90
C THR A 14 -14.72 63.38 -12.69
N ILE A 15 -14.10 64.55 -12.63
CA ILE A 15 -14.43 65.63 -11.68
C ILE A 15 -15.16 66.71 -12.46
N ALA A 16 -16.33 67.16 -11.98
CA ALA A 16 -17.07 68.23 -12.66
C ALA A 16 -16.28 69.55 -12.56
N GLY A 17 -16.27 70.32 -13.65
CA GLY A 17 -15.51 71.59 -13.69
C GLY A 17 -15.96 72.61 -12.65
N SER A 18 -17.24 72.58 -12.26
CA SER A 18 -17.80 73.41 -11.17
C SER A 18 -17.18 73.13 -9.80
N ASP A 19 -16.64 71.93 -9.63
CA ASP A 19 -16.11 71.45 -8.35
C ASP A 19 -14.60 71.75 -8.21
N VAL A 20 -13.98 72.30 -9.26
CA VAL A 20 -12.58 72.71 -9.30
C VAL A 20 -12.44 74.17 -8.86
N THR A 21 -12.58 74.42 -7.55
CA THR A 21 -12.48 75.78 -6.98
C THR A 21 -11.07 76.16 -6.52
N GLY A 22 -10.06 75.32 -6.82
CA GLY A 22 -8.67 75.49 -6.40
C GLY A 22 -7.83 74.24 -6.70
N ASN A 23 -6.66 74.13 -6.06
CA ASN A 23 -5.78 72.96 -6.22
C ASN A 23 -6.47 71.67 -5.76
N ILE A 24 -6.38 70.62 -6.58
CA ILE A 24 -6.93 69.30 -6.28
C ILE A 24 -5.80 68.33 -5.96
N ILE A 25 -5.97 67.57 -4.88
CA ILE A 25 -5.12 66.42 -4.53
C ILE A 25 -5.90 65.16 -4.90
N ILE A 26 -5.34 64.33 -5.77
CA ILE A 26 -5.92 63.03 -6.15
C ILE A 26 -5.15 61.95 -5.41
N SER A 27 -5.86 61.16 -4.61
CA SER A 27 -5.32 59.97 -3.94
C SER A 27 -5.92 58.73 -4.59
N VAL A 28 -5.05 57.83 -5.03
CA VAL A 28 -5.44 56.53 -5.60
C VAL A 28 -4.96 55.45 -4.65
N SER A 29 -5.89 54.62 -4.18
CA SER A 29 -5.58 53.37 -3.48
C SER A 29 -5.85 52.20 -4.41
N LYS A 30 -5.03 51.16 -4.30
CA LYS A 30 -5.23 49.88 -4.98
C LYS A 30 -5.22 48.78 -3.92
N GLU A 31 -6.20 47.90 -3.99
CA GLU A 31 -6.24 46.66 -3.21
C GLU A 31 -6.11 45.47 -4.17
N ALA A 32 -5.39 44.44 -3.73
CA ALA A 32 -5.32 43.19 -4.49
C ALA A 32 -6.69 42.50 -4.42
N LYS A 33 -7.13 41.89 -5.53
CA LYS A 33 -8.30 41.02 -5.48
C LYS A 33 -7.98 39.84 -4.55
N PRO A 34 -8.96 39.38 -3.73
CA PRO A 34 -8.78 38.16 -2.96
C PRO A 34 -8.47 36.98 -3.91
N VAL A 35 -7.56 36.12 -3.48
CA VAL A 35 -7.32 34.84 -4.14
C VAL A 35 -8.51 33.94 -3.80
N GLU A 36 -9.22 33.46 -4.82
CA GLU A 36 -10.44 32.66 -4.64
C GLU A 36 -10.15 31.15 -4.59
N THR A 37 -8.97 30.73 -5.05
CA THR A 37 -8.58 29.32 -5.15
C THR A 37 -7.21 29.04 -4.54
N THR A 38 -7.04 27.83 -4.04
CA THR A 38 -5.74 27.29 -3.65
C THR A 38 -5.25 26.35 -4.75
N GLU A 39 -4.03 26.57 -5.22
CA GLU A 39 -3.35 25.62 -6.11
C GLU A 39 -2.87 24.41 -5.29
N ILE A 40 -3.20 23.21 -5.76
CA ILE A 40 -2.76 21.94 -5.20
C ILE A 40 -1.83 21.29 -6.21
N THR A 41 -0.56 21.09 -5.82
CA THR A 41 0.43 20.39 -6.64
C THR A 41 0.72 19.01 -6.06
N PHE A 42 0.66 17.98 -6.89
CA PHE A 42 0.99 16.62 -6.53
C PHE A 42 2.42 16.29 -6.97
N THR A 43 3.23 15.80 -6.05
CA THR A 43 4.63 15.38 -6.27
C THR A 43 4.81 13.92 -5.88
N GLY A 44 6.03 13.40 -6.04
CA GLY A 44 6.36 12.01 -5.72
C GLY A 44 6.16 11.06 -6.89
N THR A 45 6.64 9.84 -6.73
CA THR A 45 6.67 8.81 -7.79
C THR A 45 5.29 8.37 -8.27
N GLY A 46 4.25 8.52 -7.45
CA GLY A 46 2.85 8.20 -7.78
C GLY A 46 2.02 9.40 -8.25
N SER A 47 2.60 10.60 -8.36
CA SER A 47 1.87 11.82 -8.75
C SER A 47 1.15 11.73 -10.10
N ALA A 48 1.74 11.01 -11.07
CA ALA A 48 1.13 10.81 -12.39
C ALA A 48 -0.17 9.99 -12.35
N ASP A 49 -0.38 9.23 -11.27
CA ASP A 49 -1.58 8.39 -11.10
C ASP A 49 -2.75 9.18 -10.51
N VAL A 50 -2.55 10.43 -10.08
CA VAL A 50 -3.61 11.30 -9.56
C VAL A 50 -4.60 11.67 -10.67
N LYS A 51 -5.88 11.37 -10.45
CA LYS A 51 -6.96 11.74 -11.37
C LYS A 51 -7.09 13.26 -11.43
N GLY A 52 -7.17 13.80 -12.64
CA GLY A 52 -7.20 15.26 -12.87
C GLY A 52 -5.83 15.90 -13.04
N GLY A 53 -4.74 15.13 -12.96
CA GLY A 53 -3.38 15.58 -13.21
C GLY A 53 -2.66 16.10 -11.97
N THR A 54 -1.40 16.50 -12.18
CA THR A 54 -0.45 16.86 -11.10
C THR A 54 -0.63 18.26 -10.54
N THR A 55 -1.49 19.08 -11.13
CA THR A 55 -1.84 20.41 -10.60
C THR A 55 -3.34 20.64 -10.73
N GLN A 56 -3.99 21.02 -9.63
CA GLN A 56 -5.43 21.24 -9.56
C GLN A 56 -5.73 22.51 -8.75
N ASN A 57 -6.93 23.05 -8.88
CA ASN A 57 -7.36 24.24 -8.13
C ASN A 57 -8.56 23.87 -7.24
N ALA A 58 -8.47 24.23 -5.96
CA ALA A 58 -9.53 24.06 -4.98
C ALA A 58 -10.14 25.42 -4.63
N GLU A 59 -11.46 25.49 -4.50
CA GLU A 59 -12.14 26.70 -4.02
C GLU A 59 -11.85 26.92 -2.53
N ASN A 60 -11.48 28.14 -2.14
CA ASN A 60 -11.12 28.45 -0.76
C ASN A 60 -12.27 28.21 0.22
N GLY A 61 -11.95 27.64 1.38
CA GLY A 61 -12.94 27.33 2.42
C GLY A 61 -13.85 26.13 2.11
N LYS A 62 -13.52 25.30 1.12
CA LYS A 62 -14.20 24.03 0.82
C LYS A 62 -13.24 22.86 0.90
N ASP A 63 -13.76 21.69 1.30
CA ASP A 63 -13.01 20.45 1.25
C ASP A 63 -12.65 20.14 -0.21
N PHE A 64 -11.41 19.70 -0.42
CA PHE A 64 -10.94 19.26 -1.73
C PHE A 64 -10.76 17.75 -1.71
N LEU A 65 -11.49 17.06 -2.59
CA LEU A 65 -11.41 15.61 -2.75
C LEU A 65 -10.64 15.26 -4.02
N PHE A 66 -9.75 14.28 -3.94
CA PHE A 66 -9.05 13.73 -5.09
C PHE A 66 -8.90 12.22 -4.99
N GLU A 67 -8.60 11.60 -6.12
CA GLU A 67 -8.47 10.16 -6.28
C GLU A 67 -7.19 9.84 -7.04
N ILE A 68 -6.72 8.60 -6.89
CA ILE A 68 -5.63 8.04 -7.68
C ILE A 68 -6.13 6.85 -8.50
N ASN A 69 -5.57 6.64 -9.68
CA ASN A 69 -5.70 5.40 -10.43
C ASN A 69 -4.74 4.37 -9.82
N ALA A 70 -5.12 3.79 -8.68
CA ALA A 70 -4.28 2.83 -7.98
C ALA A 70 -4.01 1.60 -8.83
N ASP A 71 -2.73 1.26 -9.03
CA ASP A 71 -2.29 0.00 -9.61
C ASP A 71 -2.19 -1.07 -8.51
N GLU A 72 -2.76 -2.24 -8.77
CA GLU A 72 -2.79 -3.35 -7.80
C GLU A 72 -1.38 -3.84 -7.42
N ASN A 73 -0.38 -3.62 -8.27
CA ASN A 73 1.01 -3.99 -8.03
C ASN A 73 1.79 -2.95 -7.22
N TYR A 74 1.15 -1.86 -6.80
CA TYR A 74 1.82 -0.80 -6.06
C TYR A 74 1.11 -0.50 -4.75
N GLU A 75 1.87 -0.08 -3.75
CA GLU A 75 1.35 0.58 -2.56
C GLU A 75 1.56 2.08 -2.69
N TYR A 76 0.57 2.85 -2.24
CA TYR A 76 0.57 4.31 -2.34
C TYR A 76 0.58 4.93 -0.96
N THR A 77 1.50 5.88 -0.75
CA THR A 77 1.54 6.72 0.44
C THR A 77 1.26 8.16 0.05
N VAL A 78 0.20 8.73 0.62
CA VAL A 78 -0.24 10.10 0.34
C VAL A 78 -0.05 10.96 1.57
N THR A 79 0.65 12.08 1.42
CA THR A 79 0.96 13.00 2.53
C THR A 79 0.75 14.46 2.13
N LEU A 80 0.30 15.27 3.08
CA LEU A 80 0.20 16.73 2.97
C LEU A 80 1.09 17.35 4.05
N GLY A 81 2.30 17.76 3.67
CA GLY A 81 3.35 18.05 4.66
C GLY A 81 3.71 16.77 5.42
N ASP A 82 3.68 16.82 6.74
CA ASP A 82 3.97 15.68 7.62
C ASP A 82 2.74 14.80 7.93
N GLU A 83 1.56 15.14 7.39
CA GLU A 83 0.31 14.43 7.66
C GLU A 83 0.03 13.39 6.58
N THR A 84 -0.12 12.12 6.97
CA THR A 84 -0.61 11.06 6.08
C THR A 84 -2.12 11.20 5.87
N LEU A 85 -2.53 11.20 4.60
CA LEU A 85 -3.94 11.18 4.21
C LEU A 85 -4.37 9.74 3.96
N THR A 86 -5.54 9.36 4.47
CA THR A 86 -6.15 8.06 4.23
C THR A 86 -7.34 8.23 3.29
N ALA A 87 -7.46 7.33 2.32
CA ALA A 87 -8.64 7.28 1.47
C ALA A 87 -9.87 6.85 2.29
N ASN A 88 -11.03 7.39 1.94
CA ASN A 88 -12.31 6.91 2.48
C ASN A 88 -12.75 5.60 1.78
N ASP A 89 -13.90 5.06 2.18
CA ASP A 89 -14.48 3.82 1.61
C ASP A 89 -14.75 3.90 0.09
N GLU A 90 -14.79 5.10 -0.48
CA GLU A 90 -14.92 5.35 -1.93
C GLU A 90 -13.58 5.51 -2.64
N GLY A 91 -12.45 5.37 -1.94
CA GLY A 91 -11.10 5.56 -2.49
C GLY A 91 -10.67 7.02 -2.66
N LYS A 92 -11.37 7.97 -2.02
CA LYS A 92 -11.09 9.41 -2.12
C LYS A 92 -10.29 9.92 -0.93
N TYR A 93 -9.27 10.73 -1.22
CA TYR A 93 -8.51 11.48 -0.23
C TYR A 93 -9.14 12.88 -0.04
N THR A 94 -9.13 13.40 1.19
CA THR A 94 -9.71 14.71 1.51
C THR A 94 -8.65 15.65 2.07
N ILE A 95 -8.53 16.85 1.49
CA ILE A 95 -7.87 17.99 2.11
C ILE A 95 -8.94 18.88 2.74
N PRO A 96 -8.95 19.06 4.08
CA PRO A 96 -9.98 19.84 4.74
C PRO A 96 -9.98 21.31 4.33
N ALA A 97 -11.18 21.91 4.26
CA ALA A 97 -11.44 23.31 3.96
C ALA A 97 -10.54 24.29 4.71
N ALA A 98 -10.21 23.97 5.96
CA ALA A 98 -9.36 24.80 6.82
C ALA A 98 -7.92 24.97 6.29
N LYS A 99 -7.44 24.04 5.44
CA LYS A 99 -6.11 24.12 4.80
C LYS A 99 -6.16 24.88 3.45
N ILE A 100 -7.34 24.99 2.83
CA ILE A 100 -7.55 25.61 1.51
C ILE A 100 -7.79 27.13 1.68
N THR A 101 -6.72 27.90 1.83
CA THR A 101 -6.73 29.32 2.25
C THR A 101 -6.22 30.31 1.19
N GLY A 102 -5.90 29.83 -0.01
CA GLY A 102 -5.29 30.58 -1.10
C GLY A 102 -3.76 30.51 -1.14
N THR A 103 -3.15 29.84 -0.16
CA THR A 103 -1.71 29.52 -0.16
C THR A 103 -1.51 28.17 -0.82
N ALA A 104 -0.67 28.10 -1.86
CA ALA A 104 -0.41 26.85 -2.59
C ALA A 104 0.01 25.70 -1.65
N LEU A 105 -0.53 24.51 -1.92
CA LEU A 105 -0.23 23.29 -1.16
C LEU A 105 0.47 22.27 -2.06
N THR A 106 1.33 21.47 -1.44
CA THR A 106 1.99 20.34 -2.07
C THR A 106 1.58 19.06 -1.38
N VAL A 107 1.03 18.12 -2.14
CA VAL A 107 0.69 16.77 -1.70
C VAL A 107 1.72 15.81 -2.27
N ASN A 108 2.42 15.07 -1.43
CA ASN A 108 3.34 14.05 -1.90
C ASN A 108 2.61 12.72 -2.02
N VAL A 109 2.67 12.11 -3.21
CA VAL A 109 2.11 10.81 -3.55
C VAL A 109 3.28 9.93 -3.96
N GLU A 110 3.77 9.11 -3.03
CA GLU A 110 4.73 8.07 -3.36
C GLU A 110 4.02 6.79 -3.76
N LYS A 111 4.61 6.07 -4.71
CA LYS A 111 4.26 4.69 -5.00
C LYS A 111 5.49 3.81 -4.87
N THR A 112 5.28 2.62 -4.33
CA THR A 112 6.32 1.60 -4.20
C THR A 112 5.79 0.33 -4.81
N GLU A 113 6.60 -0.32 -5.66
CA GLU A 113 6.25 -1.63 -6.18
C GLU A 113 6.04 -2.58 -5.00
N LYS A 114 4.88 -3.23 -4.97
CA LYS A 114 4.72 -4.42 -4.14
C LYS A 114 5.78 -5.40 -4.61
N SER A 115 6.52 -5.96 -3.67
CA SER A 115 7.53 -6.96 -3.97
C SER A 115 6.94 -8.03 -4.90
N ALA A 116 7.54 -8.22 -6.08
CA ALA A 116 7.12 -9.25 -7.02
C ALA A 116 7.47 -10.62 -6.42
N LEU A 117 6.56 -11.14 -5.61
CA LEU A 117 6.70 -12.47 -5.03
C LEU A 117 6.54 -13.50 -6.16
N THR A 118 7.53 -14.37 -6.30
CA THR A 118 7.41 -15.58 -7.10
C THR A 118 6.75 -16.65 -6.26
N ILE A 119 5.61 -17.14 -6.71
CA ILE A 119 4.84 -18.17 -6.02
C ILE A 119 4.93 -19.46 -6.84
N ASP A 120 5.37 -20.52 -6.19
CA ASP A 120 5.43 -21.87 -6.77
C ASP A 120 4.65 -22.83 -5.88
N VAL A 121 3.87 -23.70 -6.50
CA VAL A 121 3.06 -24.70 -5.81
C VAL A 121 3.31 -26.04 -6.46
N SER A 122 3.64 -27.03 -5.65
CA SER A 122 3.88 -28.41 -6.07
C SER A 122 3.26 -29.40 -5.10
N GLU A 123 2.94 -30.60 -5.57
CA GLU A 123 2.53 -31.69 -4.69
C GLU A 123 3.68 -32.02 -3.73
N TYR A 124 3.33 -32.22 -2.45
CA TYR A 124 4.28 -32.61 -1.41
C TYR A 124 4.06 -34.08 -1.02
N ILE A 125 2.83 -34.42 -0.59
CA ILE A 125 2.43 -35.79 -0.24
C ILE A 125 1.00 -36.05 -0.75
N ASP A 126 0.79 -37.19 -1.41
CA ASP A 126 -0.56 -37.70 -1.73
C ASP A 126 -1.15 -38.36 -0.47
N LEU A 127 -2.28 -37.82 -0.01
CA LEU A 127 -3.01 -38.26 1.16
C LEU A 127 -4.29 -39.04 0.78
N ASN A 128 -4.20 -39.91 -0.22
CA ASN A 128 -5.27 -40.84 -0.63
C ASN A 128 -6.64 -40.17 -0.80
N GLY A 129 -6.70 -39.09 -1.59
CA GLY A 129 -7.93 -38.33 -1.87
C GLY A 129 -7.84 -36.84 -1.54
N LYS A 130 -6.77 -36.43 -0.85
CA LYS A 130 -6.31 -35.04 -0.73
C LYS A 130 -4.84 -34.99 -1.12
N ILE A 131 -4.35 -33.79 -1.41
CA ILE A 131 -2.93 -33.53 -1.59
C ILE A 131 -2.49 -32.56 -0.50
N MET A 132 -1.37 -32.88 0.14
CA MET A 132 -0.60 -31.88 0.88
C MET A 132 0.25 -31.14 -0.16
N TRP A 133 -0.01 -29.85 -0.33
CA TRP A 133 0.67 -28.97 -1.27
C TRP A 133 1.80 -28.23 -0.59
N LEU A 134 2.97 -28.18 -1.23
CA LEU A 134 4.06 -27.28 -0.87
C LEU A 134 3.86 -25.95 -1.59
N VAL A 135 3.62 -24.90 -0.82
CA VAL A 135 3.52 -23.52 -1.29
C VAL A 135 4.83 -22.80 -0.96
N LYS A 136 5.50 -22.28 -1.99
CA LYS A 136 6.74 -21.51 -1.87
C LYS A 136 6.51 -20.08 -2.34
N ALA A 137 7.05 -19.13 -1.60
CA ALA A 137 7.03 -17.71 -1.93
C ALA A 137 8.43 -17.12 -1.78
N ALA A 138 8.97 -16.57 -2.86
CA ALA A 138 10.30 -15.95 -2.89
C ALA A 138 10.22 -14.52 -3.42
N GLY A 139 11.03 -13.63 -2.87
CA GLY A 139 11.09 -12.23 -3.29
C GLY A 139 11.64 -11.35 -2.18
N THR A 140 11.72 -10.05 -2.46
CA THR A 140 12.05 -9.06 -1.42
C THR A 140 10.93 -9.02 -0.39
N VAL A 141 11.29 -9.01 0.88
CA VAL A 141 10.35 -8.83 2.00
C VAL A 141 10.78 -7.58 2.75
N SER A 142 9.82 -6.75 3.15
CA SER A 142 10.08 -5.52 3.90
C SER A 142 10.87 -5.80 5.17
N GLU A 143 11.70 -4.83 5.60
CA GLU A 143 12.49 -4.96 6.81
C GLU A 143 11.59 -5.24 8.03
N GLY A 144 11.94 -6.27 8.81
CA GLY A 144 11.17 -6.69 9.98
C GLY A 144 9.89 -7.48 9.69
N LYS A 145 9.59 -7.77 8.42
CA LYS A 145 8.44 -8.61 8.02
C LYS A 145 8.87 -10.02 7.62
N VAL A 146 7.89 -10.92 7.58
CA VAL A 146 7.97 -12.25 6.97
C VAL A 146 6.80 -12.45 6.03
N LEU A 147 6.85 -13.46 5.17
CA LEU A 147 5.66 -13.88 4.41
C LEU A 147 4.77 -14.76 5.28
N ALA A 148 3.47 -14.56 5.16
CA ALA A 148 2.43 -15.33 5.81
C ALA A 148 1.45 -15.85 4.76
N TYR A 149 0.93 -17.05 4.99
CA TYR A 149 -0.17 -17.64 4.23
C TYR A 149 -1.44 -17.57 5.08
N ASP A 150 -2.46 -16.85 4.62
CA ASP A 150 -3.75 -16.71 5.33
C ASP A 150 -3.56 -16.21 6.79
N GLY A 151 -2.61 -15.29 6.97
CA GLY A 151 -2.23 -14.73 8.28
C GLY A 151 -1.30 -15.60 9.14
N SER A 152 -0.98 -16.83 8.72
CA SER A 152 -0.02 -17.70 9.42
C SER A 152 1.39 -17.54 8.85
N ALA A 153 2.36 -17.20 9.69
CA ALA A 153 3.75 -17.04 9.26
C ALA A 153 4.28 -18.30 8.56
N MET A 154 4.93 -18.10 7.41
CA MET A 154 5.59 -19.17 6.66
C MET A 154 7.00 -19.43 7.19
N PHE A 155 7.53 -20.62 6.94
CA PHE A 155 8.89 -21.01 7.36
C PHE A 155 9.91 -20.66 6.28
N TRP A 156 11.05 -20.08 6.65
CA TRP A 156 12.13 -19.87 5.70
C TRP A 156 12.89 -21.16 5.43
N SER A 157 12.99 -21.56 4.16
CA SER A 157 13.77 -22.71 3.70
C SER A 157 15.01 -22.25 2.94
N GLU A 158 16.20 -22.61 3.44
CA GLU A 158 17.43 -22.46 2.66
C GLU A 158 17.45 -23.42 1.45
N LYS A 159 16.90 -24.62 1.60
CA LYS A 159 16.80 -25.63 0.54
C LYS A 159 16.07 -25.10 -0.70
N TYR A 160 14.96 -24.39 -0.50
CA TYR A 160 14.18 -23.83 -1.60
C TYR A 160 14.51 -22.36 -1.90
N ASN A 161 15.32 -21.72 -1.05
CA ASN A 161 15.55 -20.27 -1.07
C ASN A 161 14.23 -19.47 -1.11
N ALA A 162 13.26 -19.88 -0.28
CA ALA A 162 11.91 -19.36 -0.26
C ALA A 162 11.22 -19.56 1.10
N TYR A 163 10.22 -18.72 1.39
CA TYR A 163 9.25 -19.00 2.44
C TYR A 163 8.35 -20.16 2.01
N SER A 164 8.12 -21.11 2.91
CA SER A 164 7.50 -22.40 2.64
C SER A 164 6.34 -22.64 3.60
N PHE A 165 5.25 -23.18 3.06
CA PHE A 165 4.05 -23.50 3.80
C PHE A 165 3.39 -24.75 3.22
N LEU A 166 2.68 -25.51 4.04
CA LEU A 166 1.96 -26.70 3.58
C LEU A 166 0.45 -26.49 3.68
N VAL A 167 -0.28 -26.88 2.64
CA VAL A 167 -1.74 -26.79 2.60
C VAL A 167 -2.33 -28.13 2.21
N VAL A 168 -3.18 -28.71 3.05
CA VAL A 168 -3.93 -29.92 2.71
C VAL A 168 -5.22 -29.52 1.99
N SER A 169 -5.40 -29.98 0.75
CA SER A 169 -6.55 -29.59 -0.08
C SER A 169 -6.93 -30.66 -1.10
N THR A 170 -8.17 -30.60 -1.60
CA THR A 170 -8.64 -31.36 -2.78
C THR A 170 -8.54 -30.57 -4.08
N ASN A 171 -8.04 -29.34 -4.02
CA ASN A 171 -7.85 -28.48 -5.18
C ASN A 171 -6.85 -29.07 -6.18
N THR A 172 -6.98 -28.69 -7.45
CA THR A 172 -5.94 -28.92 -8.46
C THR A 172 -4.75 -27.99 -8.26
N GLU A 173 -3.61 -28.29 -8.88
CA GLU A 173 -2.41 -27.43 -8.80
C GLU A 173 -2.70 -25.98 -9.25
N GLU A 174 -3.47 -25.80 -10.33
CA GLU A 174 -3.83 -24.46 -10.84
C GLU A 174 -4.73 -23.68 -9.87
N GLN A 175 -5.68 -24.37 -9.23
CA GLN A 175 -6.51 -23.78 -8.18
C GLN A 175 -5.67 -23.39 -6.98
N MET A 176 -4.71 -24.24 -6.58
CA MET A 176 -3.81 -23.94 -5.47
C MET A 176 -2.86 -22.77 -5.76
N LYS A 177 -2.35 -22.64 -6.98
CA LYS A 177 -1.56 -21.46 -7.39
C LYS A 177 -2.37 -20.17 -7.25
N THR A 178 -3.62 -20.20 -7.72
CA THR A 178 -4.54 -19.05 -7.61
C THR A 178 -4.85 -18.71 -6.15
N GLU A 179 -5.14 -19.73 -5.33
CA GLU A 179 -5.42 -19.55 -3.91
C GLU A 179 -4.21 -19.01 -3.16
N ALA A 180 -3.02 -19.57 -3.40
CA ALA A 180 -1.79 -19.11 -2.77
C ALA A 180 -1.47 -17.65 -3.11
N ALA A 181 -1.62 -17.25 -4.38
CA ALA A 181 -1.44 -15.86 -4.80
C ALA A 181 -2.39 -14.88 -4.09
N GLY A 182 -3.61 -15.30 -3.77
CA GLY A 182 -4.57 -14.47 -3.03
C GLY A 182 -4.37 -14.44 -1.52
N LYS A 183 -3.61 -15.38 -0.94
CA LYS A 183 -3.47 -15.55 0.51
C LYS A 183 -2.10 -15.20 1.07
N ILE A 184 -1.08 -15.07 0.21
CA ILE A 184 0.26 -14.69 0.63
C ILE A 184 0.35 -13.17 0.81
N ALA A 185 0.79 -12.75 1.99
CA ALA A 185 1.01 -11.35 2.33
C ALA A 185 2.18 -11.21 3.32
N GLU A 186 2.70 -9.99 3.48
CA GLU A 186 3.65 -9.71 4.56
C GLU A 186 2.95 -9.66 5.92
N ALA A 187 3.63 -10.12 6.97
CA ALA A 187 3.14 -10.09 8.34
C ALA A 187 4.25 -9.69 9.34
N ASP A 188 3.85 -9.09 10.45
CA ASP A 188 4.71 -8.84 11.61
C ASP A 188 4.88 -10.14 12.41
N ALA A 189 5.95 -10.88 12.13
CA ALA A 189 6.31 -12.07 12.90
C ALA A 189 7.83 -12.32 12.86
N GLU A 190 8.31 -13.12 13.82
CA GLU A 190 9.71 -13.56 13.83
C GLU A 190 9.96 -14.60 12.73
N LYS A 191 11.06 -14.41 12.00
CA LYS A 191 11.50 -15.37 10.99
C LYS A 191 11.88 -16.70 11.65
N THR A 192 11.19 -17.77 11.26
CA THR A 192 11.51 -19.14 11.68
C THR A 192 12.17 -19.88 10.52
N GLU A 193 13.36 -20.41 10.73
CA GLU A 193 14.15 -21.12 9.71
C GLU A 193 14.05 -22.64 9.88
N LEU A 194 14.03 -23.36 8.75
CA LEU A 194 14.10 -24.82 8.71
C LEU A 194 15.56 -25.26 8.74
N ALA A 195 15.88 -26.23 9.60
CA ALA A 195 17.25 -26.64 9.89
C ALA A 195 17.79 -27.74 8.96
N TYR A 196 16.93 -28.64 8.47
CA TYR A 196 17.30 -29.79 7.63
C TYR A 196 18.46 -30.63 8.21
N ASN A 197 18.52 -30.75 9.53
CA ASN A 197 19.63 -31.37 10.26
C ASN A 197 19.39 -32.85 10.62
N PHE A 198 18.37 -33.48 10.01
CA PHE A 198 17.90 -34.84 10.28
C PHE A 198 17.23 -35.06 11.66
N ASP A 199 17.15 -34.06 12.54
CA ASP A 199 16.38 -34.11 13.81
C ASP A 199 14.92 -33.71 13.55
N VAL A 200 14.23 -34.52 12.74
CA VAL A 200 12.88 -34.26 12.24
C VAL A 200 11.85 -34.15 13.38
N ASN A 201 12.05 -34.90 14.46
CA ASN A 201 11.15 -34.86 15.61
C ASN A 201 11.42 -33.67 16.56
N LEU A 202 12.49 -32.89 16.30
CA LEU A 202 12.95 -31.73 17.06
C LEU A 202 13.28 -32.05 18.52
N SER A 203 13.92 -33.20 18.77
CA SER A 203 14.31 -33.66 20.11
C SER A 203 15.71 -33.18 20.52
N GLY A 204 16.49 -32.65 19.58
CA GLY A 204 17.91 -32.35 19.72
C GLY A 204 18.82 -33.55 19.51
N GLN A 205 18.29 -34.71 19.06
CA GLN A 205 19.04 -35.93 18.82
C GLN A 205 18.59 -36.56 17.51
N VAL A 206 19.55 -36.93 16.66
CA VAL A 206 19.28 -37.69 15.44
C VAL A 206 19.30 -39.18 15.77
N ASP A 207 18.12 -39.81 15.77
CA ASP A 207 17.99 -41.22 16.10
C ASP A 207 16.93 -41.95 15.25
N ILE A 208 16.59 -43.19 15.63
CA ILE A 208 15.64 -44.03 14.89
C ILE A 208 14.22 -43.45 14.86
N ASN A 209 13.86 -42.60 15.83
CA ASN A 209 12.54 -41.99 15.89
C ASN A 209 12.37 -40.95 14.79
N ASP A 210 13.43 -40.23 14.40
CA ASP A 210 13.39 -39.31 13.24
C ASP A 210 13.11 -40.09 11.97
N ALA A 211 13.87 -41.15 11.73
CA ALA A 211 13.69 -42.00 10.55
C ALA A 211 12.28 -42.62 10.49
N GLN A 212 11.76 -43.09 11.63
CA GLN A 212 10.40 -43.63 11.71
C GLN A 212 9.34 -42.55 11.47
N LEU A 213 9.53 -41.34 12.01
CA LEU A 213 8.61 -40.24 11.82
C LEU A 213 8.57 -39.79 10.36
N THR A 214 9.72 -39.61 9.70
CA THR A 214 9.81 -39.31 8.27
C THR A 214 9.14 -40.40 7.44
N TYR A 215 9.42 -41.67 7.73
CA TYR A 215 8.77 -42.78 7.04
C TYR A 215 7.23 -42.70 7.20
N ASP A 216 6.73 -42.44 8.39
CA ASP A 216 5.30 -42.37 8.68
C ASP A 216 4.63 -41.20 7.94
N MET A 217 5.28 -40.04 7.87
CA MET A 217 4.82 -38.88 7.10
C MET A 217 4.68 -39.21 5.61
N TYR A 218 5.74 -39.72 4.97
CA TYR A 218 5.74 -39.99 3.53
C TYR A 218 4.92 -41.23 3.13
N ASN A 219 4.51 -42.06 4.09
CA ASN A 219 3.53 -43.13 3.88
C ASN A 219 2.09 -42.70 4.23
N ALA A 220 1.83 -41.39 4.27
CA ALA A 220 0.50 -40.80 4.47
C ALA A 220 -0.21 -41.31 5.74
N LYS A 221 0.52 -41.54 6.84
CA LYS A 221 -0.08 -41.90 8.13
C LYS A 221 -0.76 -40.72 8.84
N TYR A 222 -0.48 -39.49 8.41
CA TYR A 222 -1.02 -38.27 8.98
C TYR A 222 -1.70 -37.47 7.86
N GLU A 223 -2.99 -37.16 8.03
CA GLU A 223 -3.81 -36.49 7.00
C GLU A 223 -3.87 -34.97 7.15
N ASP A 224 -3.33 -34.43 8.24
CA ASP A 224 -3.34 -33.03 8.64
C ASP A 224 -2.16 -32.72 9.57
N PHE A 225 -2.18 -31.53 10.19
CA PHE A 225 -1.11 -31.05 11.08
C PHE A 225 -1.42 -31.20 12.58
N ASP A 226 -2.49 -31.91 12.96
CA ASP A 226 -2.94 -32.00 14.36
C ASP A 226 -2.01 -32.89 15.20
N THR A 227 -1.50 -33.96 14.60
CA THR A 227 -0.59 -34.91 15.28
C THR A 227 0.88 -34.54 15.04
N VAL A 228 1.19 -34.09 13.83
CA VAL A 228 2.54 -33.76 13.39
C VAL A 228 2.50 -32.36 12.81
N SER A 229 3.22 -31.43 13.43
CA SER A 229 3.19 -30.04 12.99
C SER A 229 3.76 -29.87 11.58
N MET A 230 3.28 -28.85 10.88
CA MET A 230 3.81 -28.43 9.58
C MET A 230 5.34 -28.24 9.60
N HIS A 231 5.88 -27.68 10.68
CA HIS A 231 7.33 -27.52 10.85
C HIS A 231 8.04 -28.87 10.74
N LYS A 232 7.57 -29.90 11.44
CA LYS A 232 8.18 -31.24 11.37
C LYS A 232 8.07 -31.88 9.99
N PHE A 233 6.95 -31.68 9.29
CA PHE A 233 6.85 -32.11 7.90
C PHE A 233 7.91 -31.44 7.04
N LEU A 234 8.01 -30.10 7.09
CA LEU A 234 8.98 -29.35 6.29
C LEU A 234 10.44 -29.72 6.63
N GLU A 235 10.76 -30.01 7.89
CA GLU A 235 12.08 -30.52 8.32
C GLU A 235 12.36 -31.94 7.83
N ALA A 236 11.32 -32.73 7.53
CA ALA A 236 11.47 -34.11 7.03
C ALA A 236 11.88 -34.17 5.56
N ASP A 237 11.80 -33.05 4.82
CA ASP A 237 12.25 -32.96 3.43
C ASP A 237 13.78 -32.77 3.34
N VAL A 238 14.51 -33.73 3.92
CA VAL A 238 15.99 -33.82 3.94
C VAL A 238 16.55 -34.62 2.77
#